data_AF-A0A498Q2D3-F1
#
_entry.id   AF-A0A498Q2D3-F1
#
_cell.length_a   1.000
_cell.length_b   1.000
_cell.length_c   1.000
_cell.angle_alpha   90.00
_cell.angle_beta   90.00
_cell.angle_gamma   90.00
#
_symmetry.space_group_name_H-M   'P 1'
#
loop_
_entity.id
_entity.type
_entity.pdbx_description
1 polymer ?
#
loop_
_entity_poly.entity_id
_entity_poly.type
_entity_poly.pdbx_seq_one_letter_code
_entity_poly.pdbx_strand_id
1 'polypeptide(L)'
;MARQEPNISWAAGLRDGGRTTLLVTDLAGGWIPPHVRLPAHVTLLEPAPRRHDANVEDLLGAVSVAAVHQPHGYIGEPGPDEPALTGDRTARTAPTVDELGPTLVEAVRRRDGLPRIAQAVAIAAARKYGVPDNEVELLHERATEIQQSVLSTYPHHDAAAVVDWMLLAAINALIGKEC
;
A
#
# COMPACT_ATOMS: atom_id res chain seq x y z
N MET A 1 -9.64 -6.86 -6.02
CA MET A 1 -8.32 -6.21 -5.93
C MET A 1 -7.69 -6.14 -7.30
N ALA A 2 -7.48 -7.28 -7.96
CA ALA A 2 -6.98 -7.37 -9.33
C ALA A 2 -7.66 -6.42 -10.34
N ARG A 3 -8.97 -6.15 -10.25
CA ARG A 3 -9.61 -5.14 -11.14
C ARG A 3 -9.15 -3.71 -10.92
N GLN A 4 -8.84 -3.36 -9.67
CA GLN A 4 -8.32 -2.04 -9.33
C GLN A 4 -6.85 -1.90 -9.72
N GLU A 5 -6.09 -3.00 -9.64
CA GLU A 5 -4.68 -3.05 -10.04
C GLU A 5 -4.33 -4.42 -10.66
N PRO A 6 -4.48 -4.58 -11.99
CA PRO A 6 -4.27 -5.85 -12.67
C PRO A 6 -2.80 -6.13 -13.02
N ASN A 7 -1.91 -5.16 -12.82
CA ASN A 7 -0.51 -5.24 -13.26
C ASN A 7 0.39 -5.96 -12.25
N ILE A 8 -0.15 -6.39 -11.10
CA ILE A 8 0.61 -7.07 -10.04
C ILE A 8 -0.08 -8.35 -9.59
N SER A 9 0.70 -9.26 -9.01
CA SER A 9 0.18 -10.50 -8.46
C SER A 9 -0.65 -10.24 -7.20
N TRP A 10 -1.76 -10.95 -7.08
CA TRP A 10 -2.59 -10.96 -5.89
C TRP A 10 -2.85 -12.40 -5.47
N ALA A 11 -2.93 -12.64 -4.16
CA ALA A 11 -3.51 -13.87 -3.67
C ALA A 11 -4.38 -13.63 -2.44
N ALA A 12 -5.42 -14.44 -2.31
CA ALA A 12 -6.26 -14.49 -1.12
C ALA A 12 -6.38 -15.94 -0.64
N GLY A 13 -6.33 -16.15 0.67
CA GLY A 13 -6.41 -17.48 1.23
C GLY A 13 -7.11 -17.54 2.58
N LEU A 14 -7.76 -18.67 2.84
CA LEU A 14 -8.46 -18.93 4.09
C LEU A 14 -7.52 -19.53 5.14
N ARG A 15 -7.38 -18.84 6.28
CA ARG A 15 -6.65 -19.28 7.47
C ARG A 15 -7.61 -19.68 8.59
N ASP A 16 -7.07 -20.31 9.63
CA ASP A 16 -7.77 -20.62 10.89
C ASP A 16 -9.09 -21.38 10.69
N GLY A 17 -9.09 -22.36 9.78
CA GLY A 17 -10.27 -23.16 9.47
C GLY A 17 -11.37 -22.40 8.72
N GLY A 18 -11.02 -21.36 7.95
CA GLY A 18 -11.96 -20.57 7.15
C GLY A 18 -12.47 -19.30 7.82
N ARG A 19 -11.95 -18.96 9.01
CA ARG A 19 -12.39 -17.77 9.78
C ARG A 19 -11.75 -16.47 9.31
N THR A 20 -10.56 -16.56 8.73
CA THR A 20 -9.74 -15.39 8.39
C THR A 20 -9.40 -15.44 6.90
N THR A 21 -9.80 -14.43 6.15
CA THR A 21 -9.38 -14.27 4.75
C THR A 21 -8.13 -13.40 4.72
N LEU A 22 -6.97 -13.99 4.48
CA LEU A 22 -5.73 -13.24 4.24
C LEU A 22 -5.71 -12.75 2.78
N LEU A 23 -5.34 -11.49 2.58
CA LEU A 23 -5.04 -10.92 1.26
C LEU A 23 -3.57 -10.48 1.20
N VAL A 24 -2.89 -10.82 0.10
CA VAL A 24 -1.48 -10.46 -0.15
C VAL A 24 -1.25 -10.00 -1.59
N THR A 25 -0.21 -9.20 -1.75
CA THR A 25 0.51 -8.96 -3.00
C THR A 25 2.01 -9.04 -2.70
N ASP A 26 2.79 -9.50 -3.67
CA ASP A 26 4.25 -9.60 -3.56
C ASP A 26 4.98 -8.30 -3.95
N LEU A 27 4.24 -7.24 -4.32
CA LEU A 27 4.81 -5.92 -4.66
C LEU A 27 5.87 -5.43 -3.67
N ALA A 28 5.61 -5.57 -2.37
CA ALA A 28 6.57 -5.29 -1.31
C ALA A 28 6.24 -6.08 -0.05
N GLY A 29 6.41 -7.41 -0.13
CA GLY A 29 6.33 -8.29 1.04
C GLY A 29 4.99 -8.23 1.78
N GLY A 30 3.88 -8.06 1.06
CA GLY A 30 2.53 -7.97 1.63
C GLY A 30 1.98 -6.56 1.84
N TRP A 31 2.75 -5.49 1.56
CA TRP A 31 2.23 -4.13 1.58
C TRP A 31 1.18 -3.92 0.48
N ILE A 32 0.01 -3.37 0.84
CA ILE A 32 -1.07 -3.08 -0.10
C ILE A 32 -1.04 -1.61 -0.53
N PRO A 33 -0.91 -1.30 -1.83
CA PRO A 33 -0.96 0.06 -2.36
C PRO A 33 -2.17 0.88 -1.87
N PRO A 34 -2.02 2.19 -1.64
CA PRO A 34 -3.07 3.03 -1.06
C PRO A 34 -4.28 3.24 -1.98
N HIS A 35 -4.10 3.14 -3.31
CA HIS A 35 -5.21 3.28 -4.27
C HIS A 35 -6.12 2.04 -4.32
N VAL A 36 -5.66 0.90 -3.80
CA VAL A 36 -6.43 -0.34 -3.77
C VAL A 36 -7.32 -0.37 -2.53
N ARG A 37 -8.62 -0.27 -2.77
CA ARG A 37 -9.68 -0.36 -1.75
C ARG A 37 -9.95 -1.81 -1.38
N LEU A 38 -10.14 -2.08 -0.09
CA LEU A 38 -10.21 -3.43 0.45
C LEU A 38 -11.67 -3.89 0.71
N PRO A 39 -12.00 -5.18 0.49
CA PRO A 39 -13.29 -5.72 0.86
C PRO A 39 -13.41 -5.83 2.39
N ALA A 40 -14.65 -5.91 2.90
CA ALA A 40 -14.86 -6.20 4.32
C ALA A 40 -14.24 -7.55 4.72
N HIS A 41 -13.85 -7.66 6.00
CA HIS A 41 -13.38 -8.90 6.64
C HIS A 41 -12.10 -9.54 6.06
N VAL A 42 -11.32 -8.80 5.27
CA VAL A 42 -9.96 -9.22 4.91
C VAL A 42 -8.96 -8.84 6.02
N THR A 43 -7.95 -9.67 6.18
CA THR A 43 -6.78 -9.41 7.03
C THR A 43 -5.56 -9.25 6.13
N LEU A 44 -4.62 -8.41 6.53
CA LEU A 44 -3.35 -8.19 5.84
C LEU A 44 -2.20 -8.84 6.63
N LEU A 45 -1.05 -9.02 5.97
CA LEU A 45 0.16 -9.42 6.67
C LEU A 45 0.66 -8.29 7.57
N GLU A 46 1.05 -8.64 8.81
CA GLU A 46 1.72 -7.70 9.72
C GLU A 46 3.02 -7.16 9.08
N PRO A 47 3.42 -5.91 9.36
CA PRO A 47 4.71 -5.37 8.93
C PRO A 47 5.87 -6.18 9.51
N ALA A 48 6.65 -6.84 8.65
CA ALA A 48 7.83 -7.61 9.03
C ALA A 48 8.78 -7.75 7.84
N PRO A 49 10.10 -7.90 8.07
CA PRO A 49 11.03 -8.26 7.01
C PRO A 49 10.64 -9.60 6.38
N ARG A 50 10.61 -9.65 5.05
CA ARG A 50 10.35 -10.86 4.27
C ARG A 50 11.41 -10.98 3.18
N ARG A 51 11.58 -12.20 2.67
CA ARG A 51 12.42 -12.45 1.49
C ARG A 51 11.95 -11.59 0.32
N HIS A 52 12.88 -10.95 -0.37
CA HIS A 52 12.58 -10.10 -1.53
C HIS A 52 12.01 -10.89 -2.71
N ASP A 53 12.38 -12.16 -2.84
CA ASP A 53 11.95 -13.07 -3.90
C ASP A 53 10.74 -13.94 -3.51
N ALA A 54 10.08 -13.65 -2.39
CA ALA A 54 8.86 -14.36 -1.97
C ALA A 54 7.69 -13.94 -2.87
N ASN A 55 7.10 -14.90 -3.57
CA ASN A 55 5.91 -14.67 -4.39
C ASN A 55 4.63 -14.67 -3.54
N VAL A 56 3.48 -14.40 -4.14
CA VAL A 56 2.19 -14.37 -3.42
C VAL A 56 1.80 -15.69 -2.73
N GLU A 57 2.23 -16.85 -3.24
CA GLU A 57 1.96 -18.14 -2.61
C GLU A 57 2.84 -18.34 -1.37
N ASP A 58 4.12 -17.99 -1.45
CA ASP A 58 5.04 -17.97 -0.30
C ASP A 58 4.51 -17.05 0.81
N LEU A 59 3.94 -15.89 0.44
CA LEU A 59 3.36 -14.92 1.37
C LEU A 59 2.06 -15.40 2.02
N LEU A 60 1.24 -16.19 1.32
CA LEU A 60 0.03 -16.78 1.90
C LEU A 60 0.37 -17.78 3.01
N GLY A 61 1.45 -18.55 2.85
CA GLY A 61 1.83 -19.60 3.79
C GLY A 61 0.75 -20.69 3.91
N ALA A 62 0.55 -21.22 5.12
CA ALA A 62 -0.44 -22.28 5.35
C ALA A 62 -1.89 -21.75 5.29
N VAL A 63 -2.62 -22.13 4.24
CA VAL A 63 -4.05 -21.82 4.02
C VAL A 63 -4.80 -23.07 3.57
N SER A 64 -6.11 -23.14 3.85
CA SER A 64 -6.94 -24.29 3.43
C SER A 64 -7.47 -24.17 2.00
N VAL A 65 -7.67 -22.94 1.52
CA VAL A 65 -8.11 -22.60 0.17
C VAL A 65 -7.36 -21.34 -0.25
N ALA A 66 -6.91 -21.29 -1.50
CA ALA A 66 -6.24 -20.13 -2.08
C ALA A 66 -6.84 -19.77 -3.45
N ALA A 67 -6.88 -18.49 -3.76
CA ALA A 67 -7.12 -17.95 -5.08
C ALA A 67 -5.98 -17.00 -5.43
N VAL A 68 -5.42 -17.17 -6.63
CA VAL A 68 -4.28 -16.39 -7.12
C VAL A 68 -4.67 -15.71 -8.43
N HIS A 69 -4.30 -14.44 -8.55
CA HIS A 69 -4.34 -13.70 -9.80
C HIS A 69 -2.92 -13.35 -10.21
N GLN A 70 -2.56 -13.74 -11.43
CA GLN A 70 -1.30 -13.38 -12.06
C GLN A 70 -1.46 -12.06 -12.82
N PRO A 71 -0.40 -11.25 -12.95
CA PRO A 71 -0.43 -9.99 -13.69
C PRO A 71 -0.99 -10.17 -15.09
N HIS A 72 -1.87 -9.26 -15.51
CA HIS A 72 -2.54 -9.31 -16.83
C HIS A 72 -3.41 -10.57 -17.04
N GLY A 73 -3.69 -11.33 -15.98
CA GLY A 73 -4.64 -12.43 -16.02
C GLY A 73 -6.03 -11.91 -16.37
N TYR A 74 -6.83 -12.72 -17.06
CA TYR A 74 -8.20 -12.34 -17.38
C TYR A 74 -9.02 -12.08 -16.11
N ILE A 75 -9.79 -11.00 -16.11
CA ILE A 75 -10.72 -10.68 -15.03
C ILE A 75 -12.10 -10.49 -15.65
N GLY A 76 -13.06 -11.31 -15.25
CA GLY A 76 -14.45 -11.18 -15.70
C GLY A 76 -15.12 -9.92 -15.16
N GLU A 77 -16.28 -9.60 -15.73
CA GLU A 77 -17.10 -8.44 -15.36
C GLU A 77 -17.65 -8.50 -13.91
N PRO A 78 -17.96 -7.35 -13.28
CA PRO A 78 -18.66 -7.28 -12.00
C PRO A 78 -19.94 -8.13 -11.99
N GLY A 79 -20.00 -9.05 -11.03
CA GLY A 79 -21.21 -9.81 -10.72
C GLY A 79 -21.93 -9.22 -9.51
N PRO A 80 -23.19 -9.59 -9.28
CA PRO A 80 -23.96 -9.18 -8.10
C PRO A 80 -23.32 -9.63 -6.77
N ASP A 81 -22.47 -10.67 -6.81
CA ASP A 81 -21.77 -11.22 -5.65
C ASP A 81 -20.40 -10.54 -5.39
N GLU A 82 -20.05 -9.48 -6.13
CA GLU A 82 -18.80 -8.78 -5.90
C GLU A 82 -18.79 -8.10 -4.52
N PRO A 83 -17.77 -8.33 -3.67
CA PRO A 83 -17.79 -7.84 -2.31
C PRO A 83 -17.61 -6.32 -2.27
N ALA A 84 -18.39 -5.67 -1.40
CA ALA A 84 -18.29 -4.23 -1.18
C ALA A 84 -16.92 -3.84 -0.59
N LEU A 85 -16.35 -2.75 -1.12
CA LEU A 85 -15.00 -2.25 -0.80
C LEU A 85 -14.99 -1.33 0.44
N THR A 86 -15.40 -1.87 1.58
CA THR A 86 -15.62 -1.14 2.84
C THR A 86 -14.62 -1.48 3.95
N GLY A 87 -13.63 -2.33 3.67
CA GLY A 87 -12.74 -2.90 4.69
C GLY A 87 -11.47 -2.11 5.00
N ASP A 88 -11.17 -1.02 4.28
CA ASP A 88 -9.88 -0.31 4.43
C ASP A 88 -9.56 0.09 5.87
N ARG A 89 -10.54 0.64 6.60
CA ARG A 89 -10.33 1.12 7.97
C ARG A 89 -9.98 0.00 8.95
N THR A 90 -10.57 -1.18 8.79
CA THR A 90 -10.34 -2.31 9.69
C THR A 90 -9.10 -3.11 9.30
N ALA A 91 -8.89 -3.32 7.99
CA ALA A 91 -7.79 -4.13 7.47
C ALA A 91 -6.43 -3.42 7.55
N ARG A 92 -6.38 -2.09 7.37
CA ARG A 92 -5.15 -1.29 7.43
C ARG A 92 -4.82 -0.84 8.85
N THR A 93 -4.94 -1.77 9.79
CA THR A 93 -4.50 -1.57 11.18
C THR A 93 -3.06 -2.05 11.30
N ALA A 94 -2.20 -1.24 11.93
CA ALA A 94 -0.80 -1.56 12.15
C ALA A 94 -0.38 -1.12 13.56
N PRO A 95 0.71 -1.66 14.12
CA PRO A 95 1.30 -1.17 15.36
C PRO A 95 1.52 0.34 15.32
N THR A 96 1.33 1.01 16.46
CA THR A 96 1.59 2.43 16.58
C THR A 96 3.08 2.72 16.43
N VAL A 97 3.42 3.72 15.63
CA VAL A 97 4.78 4.24 15.53
C VAL A 97 4.96 5.36 16.56
N ASP A 98 5.90 5.18 17.47
CA ASP A 98 6.25 6.21 18.46
C ASP A 98 6.77 7.46 17.75
N GLU A 99 6.32 8.62 18.25
CA GLU A 99 6.69 9.93 17.68
C GLU A 99 6.52 9.98 16.15
N LEU A 100 5.38 9.49 15.63
CA LEU A 100 5.12 9.35 14.19
C LEU A 100 5.54 10.58 13.35
N GLY A 101 5.23 11.80 13.81
CA GLY A 101 5.61 13.03 13.12
C GLY A 101 7.12 13.17 12.95
N PRO A 102 7.91 13.28 14.05
CA PRO A 102 9.37 13.27 14.00
C PRO A 102 9.97 12.09 13.24
N THR A 103 9.47 10.88 13.45
CA THR A 103 9.94 9.66 12.78
C THR A 103 9.74 9.74 11.26
N LEU A 104 8.59 10.23 10.80
CA LEU A 104 8.30 10.41 9.37
C LEU A 104 9.20 11.48 8.76
N VAL A 105 9.36 12.62 9.43
CA VAL A 105 10.25 13.72 8.98
C VAL A 105 11.69 13.25 8.84
N GLU A 106 12.17 12.44 9.78
CA GLU A 106 13.51 11.85 9.74
C GLU A 106 13.66 10.84 8.60
N ALA A 107 12.66 9.99 8.39
CA ALA A 107 12.66 9.01 7.31
C ALA A 107 12.72 9.69 5.93
N VAL A 108 11.92 10.74 5.72
CA VAL A 108 11.93 11.54 4.49
C VAL A 108 13.28 12.22 4.27
N ARG A 109 13.89 12.77 5.33
CA ARG A 109 15.19 13.46 5.24
C ARG A 109 16.32 12.56 4.75
N ARG A 110 16.25 11.26 5.05
CA ARG A 110 17.28 10.27 4.66
C ARG A 110 17.13 9.75 3.23
N ARG A 111 16.10 10.20 2.50
CA ARG A 111 15.79 9.71 1.16
C ARG A 111 16.13 10.75 0.11
N ASP A 112 17.22 10.52 -0.60
CA ASP A 112 17.67 11.41 -1.69
C ASP A 112 16.73 11.40 -2.91
N GLY A 113 15.95 10.32 -3.09
CA GLY A 113 15.03 10.14 -4.22
C GLY A 113 13.68 10.87 -4.08
N LEU A 114 13.37 11.42 -2.89
CA LEU A 114 12.09 12.09 -2.67
C LEU A 114 12.07 13.50 -3.28
N PRO A 115 10.91 13.95 -3.79
CA PRO A 115 10.77 15.31 -4.27
C PRO A 115 10.95 16.29 -3.11
N ARG A 116 11.61 17.43 -3.34
CA ARG A 116 11.92 18.43 -2.29
C ARG A 116 10.70 18.85 -1.47
N ILE A 117 9.52 18.87 -2.10
CA ILE A 117 8.25 19.22 -1.46
C ILE A 117 7.87 18.24 -0.33
N ALA A 118 8.26 16.96 -0.44
CA ALA A 118 7.94 15.95 0.57
C ALA A 118 8.49 16.32 1.96
N GLN A 119 9.70 16.89 2.02
CA GLN A 119 10.30 17.30 3.30
C GLN A 119 9.54 18.45 3.95
N ALA A 120 9.19 19.48 3.17
CA ALA A 120 8.45 20.64 3.65
C ALA A 120 7.06 20.23 4.16
N VAL A 121 6.35 19.44 3.36
CA VAL A 121 5.00 18.98 3.68
C VAL A 121 5.00 18.01 4.86
N ALA A 122 5.98 17.11 4.96
CA ALA A 122 6.12 16.23 6.12
C ALA A 122 6.33 17.02 7.42
N ILE A 123 7.13 18.09 7.40
CA ILE A 123 7.34 18.97 8.56
C ILE A 123 6.05 19.69 8.94
N ALA A 124 5.33 20.25 7.96
CA ALA A 124 4.07 20.95 8.19
C ALA A 124 3.02 20.01 8.80
N ALA A 125 2.78 18.86 8.17
CA ALA A 125 1.82 17.85 8.64
C ALA A 125 2.21 17.27 10.02
N ALA A 126 3.49 17.01 10.27
CA ALA A 126 3.95 16.55 11.58
C ALA A 126 3.71 17.57 12.71
N ARG A 127 3.70 18.87 12.38
CA ARG A 127 3.43 19.97 13.30
C ARG A 127 1.96 20.38 13.33
N LYS A 128 1.10 19.72 12.56
CA LYS A 128 -0.32 20.07 12.36
C LYS A 128 -0.50 21.49 11.84
N TYR A 129 0.39 21.89 10.95
CA TYR A 129 0.27 23.14 10.21
C TYR A 129 -0.45 22.89 8.90
N GLY A 130 -1.29 23.84 8.49
CA GLY A 130 -1.92 23.78 7.18
C GLY A 130 -0.88 23.71 6.07
N VAL A 131 -1.12 22.82 5.11
CA VAL A 131 -0.32 22.68 3.89
C VAL A 131 -1.08 23.39 2.76
N PRO A 132 -0.44 24.29 2.00
CA PRO A 132 -1.08 24.94 0.85
C PRO A 132 -1.60 23.91 -0.18
N ASP A 133 -2.79 24.14 -0.75
CA ASP A 133 -3.44 23.20 -1.68
C ASP A 133 -2.52 22.82 -2.86
N ASN A 134 -1.79 23.78 -3.42
CA ASN A 134 -0.85 23.53 -4.51
C ASN A 134 0.33 22.61 -4.11
N GLU A 135 0.73 22.62 -2.84
CA GLU A 135 1.76 21.70 -2.33
C GLU A 135 1.19 20.28 -2.12
N VAL A 136 -0.07 20.19 -1.68
CA VAL A 136 -0.82 18.91 -1.58
C VAL A 136 -1.00 18.28 -2.95
N GLU A 137 -1.44 19.06 -3.93
CA GLU A 137 -1.61 18.63 -5.33
C GLU A 137 -0.28 18.12 -5.91
N LEU A 138 0.79 18.91 -5.77
CA LEU A 138 2.11 18.50 -6.25
C LEU A 138 2.61 17.21 -5.57
N LEU A 139 2.35 17.02 -4.27
CA LEU A 139 2.72 15.79 -3.57
C LEU A 139 1.93 14.58 -4.09
N HIS A 140 0.63 14.77 -4.38
CA HIS A 140 -0.22 13.72 -4.93
C HIS A 140 0.21 13.32 -6.35
N GLU A 141 0.55 14.30 -7.19
CA GLU A 141 1.11 14.06 -8.53
C GLU A 141 2.40 13.23 -8.46
N ARG A 142 3.35 13.61 -7.58
CA ARG A 142 4.61 12.86 -7.41
C ARG A 142 4.38 11.45 -6.89
N ALA A 143 3.43 11.25 -5.98
CA ALA A 143 3.06 9.91 -5.51
C ALA A 143 2.49 9.06 -6.66
N THR A 144 1.69 9.65 -7.55
CA THR A 144 1.11 8.99 -8.72
C THR A 144 2.16 8.64 -9.76
N GLU A 145 3.14 9.52 -10.01
CA GLU A 145 4.26 9.26 -10.92
C GLU A 145 5.10 8.06 -10.44
N ILE A 146 5.45 8.03 -9.16
CA ILE A 146 6.23 6.92 -8.58
C ILE A 146 5.41 5.63 -8.61
N GLN A 147 4.11 5.68 -8.27
CA GLN A 147 3.21 4.55 -8.41
C GLN A 147 3.25 3.97 -9.82
N GLN A 148 3.05 4.80 -10.85
CA GLN A 148 3.05 4.37 -12.25
C GLN A 148 4.40 3.78 -12.66
N SER A 149 5.50 4.40 -12.23
CA SER A 149 6.86 3.90 -12.50
C SER A 149 7.12 2.54 -11.85
N VAL A 150 6.68 2.34 -10.60
CA VAL A 150 6.81 1.05 -9.90
C VAL A 150 5.98 -0.02 -10.61
N LEU A 151 4.71 0.27 -10.89
CA LEU A 151 3.80 -0.72 -11.47
C LEU A 151 4.18 -1.11 -12.91
N SER A 152 4.73 -0.18 -13.69
CA SER A 152 5.19 -0.47 -15.06
C SER A 152 6.49 -1.27 -15.13
N THR A 153 7.26 -1.34 -14.04
CA THR A 153 8.52 -2.09 -13.95
C THR A 153 8.39 -3.40 -13.18
N TYR A 154 7.24 -3.65 -12.55
CA TYR A 154 6.92 -4.89 -11.88
C TYR A 154 7.10 -6.11 -12.83
N PRO A 155 7.68 -7.25 -12.37
CA PRO A 155 8.13 -7.55 -11.01
C PRO A 155 9.58 -7.10 -10.70
N HIS A 156 10.22 -6.36 -11.60
CA HIS A 156 11.62 -5.93 -11.51
C HIS A 156 11.78 -4.49 -11.02
N HIS A 157 10.77 -3.95 -10.34
CA HIS A 157 10.78 -2.60 -9.80
C HIS A 157 11.86 -2.44 -8.72
N ASP A 158 12.35 -1.22 -8.57
CA ASP A 158 13.31 -0.89 -7.51
C ASP A 158 12.59 -0.83 -6.15
N ALA A 159 13.07 -1.61 -5.18
CA ALA A 159 12.59 -1.58 -3.81
C ALA A 159 12.70 -0.19 -3.18
N ALA A 160 13.72 0.60 -3.55
CA ALA A 160 13.83 1.98 -3.09
C ALA A 160 12.66 2.83 -3.60
N ALA A 161 12.24 2.71 -4.86
CA ALA A 161 11.10 3.46 -5.39
C ALA A 161 9.78 3.12 -4.64
N VAL A 162 9.62 1.86 -4.22
CA VAL A 162 8.44 1.47 -3.39
C VAL A 162 8.49 2.11 -2.01
N VAL A 163 9.67 2.21 -1.38
CA VAL A 163 9.83 2.91 -0.09
C VAL A 163 9.51 4.41 -0.25
N ASP A 164 9.92 5.04 -1.35
CA ASP A 164 9.55 6.43 -1.62
C ASP A 164 8.03 6.57 -1.77
N TRP A 165 7.38 5.65 -2.47
CA TRP A 165 5.93 5.62 -2.59
C TRP A 165 5.24 5.47 -1.22
N MET A 166 5.72 4.55 -0.37
CA MET A 166 5.19 4.37 0.99
C MET A 166 5.29 5.64 1.82
N LEU A 167 6.41 6.36 1.73
CA LEU A 167 6.61 7.62 2.46
C LEU A 167 5.67 8.72 1.95
N LEU A 168 5.55 8.89 0.64
CA LEU A 168 4.60 9.86 0.06
C LEU A 168 3.14 9.52 0.41
N ALA A 169 2.78 8.23 0.39
CA ALA A 169 1.46 7.77 0.81
C ALA A 169 1.20 8.07 2.29
N ALA A 170 2.20 7.90 3.16
CA ALA A 170 2.09 8.24 4.58
C ALA A 170 1.88 9.74 4.80
N ILE A 171 2.61 10.60 4.06
CA ILE A 171 2.43 12.06 4.14
C ILE A 171 1.03 12.45 3.64
N ASN A 172 0.60 11.95 2.48
CA ASN A 172 -0.76 12.19 1.95
C ASN A 172 -1.86 11.78 2.94
N ALA A 173 -1.70 10.62 3.59
CA ALA A 173 -2.65 10.15 4.59
C ALA A 173 -2.63 10.98 5.88
N LEU A 174 -1.50 11.62 6.21
CA LEU A 174 -1.41 12.52 7.36
C LEU A 174 -2.16 13.83 7.09
N ILE A 175 -1.97 14.43 5.91
CA ILE A 175 -2.68 15.64 5.47
C ILE A 175 -4.19 15.39 5.39
N GLY A 176 -4.61 14.26 4.77
CA GLY A 176 -6.01 13.94 4.60
C GLY A 176 -6.78 13.65 5.90
N LYS A 177 -6.10 13.53 7.04
CA LYS A 177 -6.74 13.46 8.38
C LYS A 177 -7.01 14.84 8.98
N GLU A 178 -6.44 15.90 8.42
CA GLU A 178 -6.50 17.27 8.92
C GLU A 178 -7.57 18.12 8.21
N CYS A 179 -8.14 17.60 7.12
CA CYS A 179 -9.30 18.17 6.39
C CYS A 179 -10.61 17.50 6.82
#